data_AF-A0A642PUL9-F1
#
_entry.id   AF-A0A642PUL9-F1
#
_cell.length_a   1.000
_cell.length_b   1.000
_cell.length_c   1.000
_cell.angle_alpha   90.00
_cell.angle_beta   90.00
_cell.angle_gamma   90.00
#
_symmetry.space_group_name_H-M   'P 1'
#
loop_
_entity.id
_entity.type
_entity.pdbx_description
1 polymer ?
#
loop_
_entity_poly.entity_id
_entity_poly.type
_entity_poly.pdbx_seq_one_letter_code
_entity_poly.pdbx_strand_id
1 'polypeptide(L)'
;MEDKYKIENDYPLMESINHYAKISNREGYKYKFIEMMKRIEAEDIVFLSDLKLLEKEFNCPVRVQLVKGSGCYLGEQISQFSEINRFLGRRIGKYKDYKLDFNRLRNAINATW
;
A
#
# COMPACT_ATOMS: atom_id res chain seq x y z
N MET A 1 -11.76 -13.30 25.71
CA MET A 1 -12.41 -12.03 25.33
C MET A 1 -11.69 -11.56 24.10
N GLU A 2 -12.26 -11.79 22.91
CA GLU A 2 -11.66 -11.36 21.66
C GLU A 2 -11.73 -9.84 21.59
N ASP A 3 -10.56 -9.21 21.51
CA ASP A 3 -10.38 -7.79 21.19
C ASP A 3 -11.03 -7.49 19.83
N LYS A 4 -12.34 -7.28 19.86
CA LYS A 4 -13.06 -6.60 18.79
C LYS A 4 -12.51 -5.19 18.74
N TYR A 5 -11.49 -5.03 17.90
CA TYR A 5 -10.89 -3.77 17.51
C TYR A 5 -11.93 -2.66 17.56
N LYS A 6 -11.84 -1.79 18.57
CA LYS A 6 -12.19 -0.39 18.36
C LYS A 6 -11.29 0.01 17.22
N ILE A 7 -11.84 0.11 16.01
CA ILE A 7 -11.16 0.76 14.91
C ILE A 7 -11.11 2.23 15.33
N GLU A 8 -10.10 2.55 16.12
CA GLU A 8 -9.85 3.89 16.60
C GLU A 8 -9.62 4.76 15.37
N ASN A 9 -10.22 5.94 15.38
CA ASN A 9 -10.10 6.93 14.31
C ASN A 9 -8.65 7.41 14.11
N ASP A 10 -7.69 6.95 14.94
CA ASP A 10 -6.29 7.33 14.97
C ASP A 10 -5.36 6.43 14.14
N TYR A 11 -5.88 5.50 13.32
CA TYR A 11 -5.00 4.77 12.42
C TYR A 11 -4.34 5.73 11.40
N PRO A 12 -3.01 5.70 11.16
CA PRO A 12 -2.33 6.68 10.31
C PRO A 12 -2.81 6.75 8.85
N LEU A 13 -3.59 5.76 8.39
CA LEU A 13 -4.20 5.71 7.06
C LEU A 13 -5.72 5.90 7.09
N MET A 14 -6.30 6.25 8.25
CA MET A 14 -7.74 6.20 8.46
C MET A 14 -8.50 7.14 7.54
N GLU A 15 -7.97 8.33 7.25
CA GLU A 15 -8.56 9.27 6.28
C GLU A 15 -8.61 8.68 4.87
N SER A 16 -7.48 8.16 4.38
CA SER A 16 -7.39 7.49 3.08
C SER A 16 -8.33 6.28 3.01
N ILE A 17 -8.37 5.46 4.06
CA ILE A 17 -9.24 4.30 4.15
C ILE A 17 -10.72 4.72 4.12
N ASN A 18 -11.09 5.77 4.87
CA ASN A 18 -12.45 6.29 4.88
C ASN A 18 -12.84 6.87 3.50
N HIS A 19 -11.93 7.59 2.84
CA HIS A 19 -12.13 8.09 1.47
C HIS A 19 -12.43 6.93 0.51
N TYR A 20 -11.56 5.92 0.50
CA TYR A 20 -11.67 4.77 -0.38
C TYR A 20 -12.89 3.89 -0.06
N ALA A 21 -13.22 3.74 1.23
CA ALA A 21 -14.43 3.04 1.66
C ALA A 21 -15.69 3.73 1.17
N LYS A 22 -15.76 5.06 1.27
CA LYS A 22 -16.91 5.86 0.82
C LYS A 22 -17.16 5.71 -0.67
N ILE A 23 -16.11 5.71 -1.50
CA ILE A 23 -16.27 5.56 -2.95
C ILE A 23 -16.55 4.10 -3.39
N SER A 24 -16.15 3.11 -2.58
CA SER A 24 -16.34 1.69 -2.94
C SER A 24 -17.79 1.20 -2.85
N ASN A 25 -18.62 1.87 -2.05
CA ASN A 25 -19.99 1.45 -1.70
C ASN A 25 -20.12 -0.03 -1.26
N ARG A 26 -19.05 -0.60 -0.66
CA ARG A 26 -19.02 -2.01 -0.21
C ARG A 26 -18.95 -2.11 1.31
N GLU A 27 -19.86 -2.89 1.87
CA GLU A 27 -19.84 -3.25 3.28
C GLU A 27 -18.61 -4.13 3.58
N GLY A 28 -17.95 -3.93 4.73
CA GLY A 28 -16.74 -4.67 5.11
C GLY A 28 -15.43 -4.19 4.44
N TYR A 29 -15.50 -3.29 3.46
CA TYR A 29 -14.35 -2.78 2.74
C TYR A 29 -13.29 -2.13 3.65
N LYS A 30 -13.76 -1.30 4.59
CA LYS A 30 -12.91 -0.62 5.57
C LYS A 30 -12.10 -1.61 6.42
N TYR A 31 -12.74 -2.70 6.86
CA TYR A 31 -12.08 -3.75 7.65
C TYR A 31 -10.99 -4.45 6.83
N LYS A 32 -11.28 -4.84 5.59
CA LYS A 32 -10.31 -5.48 4.69
C LYS A 32 -9.09 -4.61 4.43
N PHE A 33 -9.30 -3.30 4.20
CA PHE A 33 -8.19 -2.36 4.00
C PHE A 33 -7.32 -2.32 5.26
N ILE A 34 -7.94 -2.18 6.44
CA ILE A 34 -7.21 -2.11 7.72
C ILE A 34 -6.42 -3.39 8.00
N GLU A 35 -7.02 -4.57 7.81
CA GLU A 35 -6.33 -5.86 8.01
C GLU A 35 -5.10 -5.99 7.09
N MET A 36 -5.26 -5.59 5.83
CA MET A 36 -4.16 -5.58 4.88
C MET A 36 -3.04 -4.64 5.31
N MET A 37 -3.36 -3.42 5.75
CA MET A 37 -2.35 -2.46 6.20
C MET A 37 -1.65 -2.94 7.47
N LYS A 38 -2.38 -3.50 8.44
CA LYS A 38 -1.80 -4.08 9.66
C LYS A 38 -0.86 -5.24 9.36
N ARG A 39 -1.21 -6.11 8.41
CA ARG A 39 -0.32 -7.20 7.97
C ARG A 39 0.98 -6.65 7.39
N ILE A 40 0.88 -5.67 6.48
CA ILE A 40 2.04 -5.05 5.85
C ILE A 40 2.91 -4.33 6.89
N GLU A 41 2.30 -3.61 7.82
CA GLU A 41 2.97 -2.89 8.91
C GLU A 41 3.72 -3.84 9.84
N ALA A 42 3.11 -4.97 10.21
CA ALA A 42 3.72 -5.98 11.08
C ALA A 42 4.89 -6.71 10.41
N GLU A 43 4.77 -7.02 9.13
CA GLU A 43 5.83 -7.71 8.37
C GLU A 43 6.90 -6.74 7.83
N ASP A 44 6.61 -5.43 7.81
CA ASP A 44 7.36 -4.37 7.11
C ASP A 44 7.77 -4.78 5.68
N ILE A 45 6.86 -5.48 5.01
CA ILE A 45 7.06 -6.08 3.70
C ILE A 45 5.82 -5.82 2.84
N VAL A 46 6.03 -5.12 1.73
CA VAL A 46 5.02 -4.95 0.68
C VAL A 46 5.30 -5.88 -0.50
N PHE A 47 4.30 -6.66 -0.89
CA PHE A 47 4.35 -7.48 -2.10
C PHE A 47 3.68 -6.78 -3.28
N LEU A 48 4.05 -7.18 -4.50
CA LEU A 48 3.36 -6.68 -5.70
C LEU A 48 1.86 -7.01 -5.71
N SER A 49 1.48 -8.15 -5.13
CA SER A 49 0.08 -8.55 -4.97
C SER A 49 -0.70 -7.54 -4.13
N ASP A 50 -0.07 -6.96 -3.11
CA ASP A 50 -0.70 -5.96 -2.25
C ASP A 50 -1.04 -4.70 -3.06
N LEU A 51 -0.08 -4.17 -3.82
CA LEU A 51 -0.33 -2.99 -4.65
C LEU A 51 -1.43 -3.24 -5.70
N LYS A 52 -1.47 -4.44 -6.28
CA LYS A 52 -2.53 -4.82 -7.23
C LYS A 52 -3.88 -4.96 -6.56
N LEU A 53 -3.92 -5.46 -5.33
CA LEU A 53 -5.15 -5.59 -4.55
C LEU A 53 -5.71 -4.20 -4.21
N LEU A 54 -4.84 -3.28 -3.74
CA LEU A 54 -5.18 -1.87 -3.49
C LEU A 54 -5.82 -1.19 -4.69
N GLU A 55 -5.28 -1.42 -5.89
CA GLU A 55 -5.83 -0.81 -7.09
C GLU A 55 -7.13 -1.47 -7.55
N LYS A 56 -7.18 -2.82 -7.55
CA LYS A 56 -8.30 -3.57 -8.12
C LYS A 56 -9.51 -3.60 -7.21
N GLU A 57 -9.30 -3.86 -5.92
CA GLU A 57 -10.38 -3.96 -4.95
C GLU A 57 -10.69 -2.61 -4.32
N PHE A 58 -9.66 -1.80 -4.09
CA PHE A 58 -9.80 -0.56 -3.34
C PHE A 58 -9.81 0.70 -4.21
N ASN A 59 -9.71 0.61 -5.54
CA ASN A 59 -9.62 1.78 -6.43
C ASN A 59 -8.56 2.82 -5.97
N CYS A 60 -7.56 2.38 -5.22
CA CYS A 60 -6.50 3.22 -4.68
C CYS A 60 -5.31 3.15 -5.65
N PRO A 61 -5.06 4.19 -6.48
CA PRO A 61 -4.06 4.17 -7.55
C PRO A 61 -2.62 4.32 -7.01
N VAL A 62 -2.24 3.48 -6.04
CA VAL A 62 -1.00 3.62 -5.28
C VAL A 62 0.25 3.50 -6.15
N ARG A 63 0.26 2.65 -7.20
CA ARG A 63 1.44 2.55 -8.08
C ARG A 63 1.66 3.81 -8.89
N VAL A 64 0.61 4.56 -9.23
CA VAL A 64 0.72 5.88 -9.89
C VAL A 64 1.51 6.82 -8.99
N GLN A 65 1.18 6.89 -7.71
CA GLN A 65 1.88 7.76 -6.76
C GLN A 65 3.29 7.29 -6.47
N LEU A 66 3.52 5.97 -6.43
CA LEU A 66 4.87 5.42 -6.34
C LEU A 66 5.73 5.86 -7.54
N VAL A 67 5.20 5.91 -8.76
CA VAL A 67 5.93 6.43 -9.93
C VAL A 67 6.08 7.97 -9.88
N LYS A 68 5.01 8.70 -9.58
CA LYS A 68 5.00 10.18 -9.57
C LYS A 68 5.88 10.77 -8.48
N GLY A 69 6.07 10.04 -7.38
CA GLY A 69 6.84 10.49 -6.22
C GLY A 69 8.28 10.89 -6.53
N SER A 70 8.79 10.63 -7.76
CA SER A 70 10.06 11.16 -8.29
C SER A 70 11.25 10.99 -7.34
N GLY A 71 11.13 10.05 -6.41
CA GLY A 71 12.13 9.75 -5.40
C GLY A 71 12.85 8.50 -5.85
N CYS A 72 14.16 8.47 -5.67
CA CYS A 72 14.92 7.24 -5.82
C CYS A 72 14.35 6.22 -4.81
N TYR A 73 13.50 5.30 -5.28
CA TYR A 73 13.08 4.20 -4.44
C TYR A 73 14.26 3.25 -4.39
N LEU A 74 14.88 3.20 -3.21
CA LEU A 74 15.99 2.29 -2.94
C LEU A 74 17.27 2.64 -3.71
N GLY A 75 17.46 3.93 -4.05
CA GLY A 75 18.63 4.40 -4.78
C GLY A 75 18.53 4.24 -6.30
N GLU A 76 17.46 3.63 -6.84
CA GLU A 76 17.15 3.61 -8.28
C GLU A 76 15.93 4.52 -8.56
N GLN A 77 15.94 5.24 -9.68
CA GLN A 77 14.80 6.05 -10.13
C GLN A 77 13.69 5.12 -10.60
N ILE A 78 12.52 5.15 -9.95
CA ILE A 78 11.32 4.48 -10.47
C ILE A 78 10.55 5.49 -11.30
N SER A 79 10.53 5.25 -12.60
CA SER A 79 9.86 6.11 -13.59
C SER A 79 8.68 5.40 -14.28
N GLN A 80 8.57 4.06 -14.13
CA GLN A 80 7.55 3.26 -14.80
C GLN A 80 7.02 2.11 -13.93
N PHE A 81 5.80 1.63 -14.23
CA PHE A 81 5.19 0.47 -13.54
C PHE A 81 5.93 -0.84 -13.76
N SER A 82 6.59 -1.00 -14.91
CA SER A 82 7.42 -2.17 -15.24
C SER A 82 8.53 -2.37 -14.19
N GLU A 83 9.08 -1.27 -13.70
CA GLU A 83 10.14 -1.27 -12.69
C GLU A 83 9.58 -1.73 -11.34
N ILE A 84 8.46 -1.16 -10.87
CA ILE A 84 7.76 -1.59 -9.65
C ILE A 84 7.46 -3.10 -9.71
N ASN A 85 6.95 -3.58 -10.83
CA ASN A 85 6.64 -4.99 -11.03
C ASN A 85 7.90 -5.86 -10.96
N ARG A 86 9.03 -5.39 -11.51
CA ARG A 86 10.31 -6.10 -11.45
C ARG A 86 10.84 -6.16 -10.01
N PHE A 87 10.87 -5.04 -9.30
CA PHE A 87 11.37 -4.94 -7.92
C PHE A 87 10.53 -5.78 -6.95
N LEU A 88 9.23 -5.55 -6.91
CA LEU A 88 8.35 -6.18 -5.93
C LEU A 88 7.84 -7.55 -6.37
N GLY A 89 7.90 -7.86 -7.66
CA GLY A 89 7.48 -9.15 -8.22
C GLY A 89 8.61 -10.16 -8.38
N ARG A 90 9.88 -9.72 -8.43
CA ARG A 90 11.05 -10.59 -8.56
C ARG A 90 12.16 -10.15 -7.61
N ARG A 91 12.05 -10.54 -6.34
CA ARG A 91 13.09 -10.34 -5.30
C ARG A 91 14.26 -11.33 -5.47
N ILE A 92 14.93 -11.28 -6.61
CA ILE A 92 16.07 -12.15 -6.96
C ILE A 92 17.25 -11.32 -7.48
N GLY A 93 18.47 -11.87 -7.38
CA GLY A 93 19.69 -11.20 -7.86
C GLY A 93 19.88 -9.84 -7.19
N LYS A 94 20.15 -8.78 -7.97
CA LYS A 94 20.29 -7.41 -7.46
C LYS A 94 19.05 -6.89 -6.73
N TYR A 95 17.90 -7.55 -6.87
CA TYR A 95 16.64 -7.13 -6.25
C TYR A 95 16.24 -7.86 -4.97
N LYS A 96 17.09 -8.77 -4.47
CA LYS A 96 16.78 -9.61 -3.31
C LYS A 96 16.52 -8.81 -2.03
N ASP A 97 17.30 -7.75 -1.80
CA ASP A 97 17.30 -6.99 -0.55
C ASP A 97 16.39 -5.76 -0.59
N TYR A 98 15.76 -5.50 -1.74
CA TYR A 98 14.87 -4.36 -1.87
C TYR A 98 13.46 -4.67 -1.38
N LYS A 99 12.96 -3.78 -0.52
CA LYS A 99 11.58 -3.76 -0.04
C LYS A 99 11.01 -2.36 -0.14
N LEU A 100 9.73 -2.25 -0.44
CA LEU A 100 8.98 -1.04 -0.17
C LEU A 100 8.56 -1.11 1.30
N ASP A 101 9.11 -0.24 2.15
CA ASP A 101 8.75 -0.15 3.56
C ASP A 101 7.35 0.44 3.75
N PHE A 102 6.77 0.20 4.92
CA PHE A 102 5.41 0.62 5.21
C PHE A 102 5.24 2.15 5.15
N ASN A 103 6.23 2.94 5.59
CA ASN A 103 6.12 4.40 5.59
C ASN A 103 6.06 4.98 4.16
N ARG A 104 6.86 4.42 3.23
CA ARG A 104 6.78 4.80 1.82
C ARG A 104 5.45 4.42 1.18
N LEU A 105 4.94 3.22 1.49
CA LEU A 105 3.60 2.82 1.05
C LEU A 105 2.53 3.78 1.58
N ARG A 106 2.58 4.09 2.88
CA ARG A 106 1.65 5.00 3.55
C ARG A 106 1.63 6.37 2.89
N ASN A 107 2.81 6.95 2.65
CA ASN A 107 2.92 8.27 2.01
C ASN A 107 2.36 8.23 0.58
N ALA A 108 2.61 7.15 -0.17
CA ALA A 108 2.06 7.00 -1.51
C ALA A 108 0.52 6.91 -1.49
N ILE A 109 -0.06 6.15 -0.56
CA ILE A 109 -1.52 6.05 -0.37
C ILE A 109 -2.12 7.40 0.05
N ASN A 110 -1.49 8.15 0.96
CA ASN A 110 -2.00 9.46 1.34
C ASN A 110 -1.93 10.49 0.21
N ALA A 111 -1.06 10.28 -0.80
CA ALA A 111 -0.96 11.15 -1.95
C ALA A 111 -1.92 10.77 -3.11
N THR A 112 -2.75 9.72 -2.97
CA THR A 112 -3.61 9.28 -4.07
C THR A 112 -4.91 10.07 -4.25
N TRP A 113 -5.26 10.97 -3.32
CA TRP A 113 -6.52 11.72 -3.33
C TRP A 113 -6.35 13.15 -2.80
#